data_AF-B8IMP1-F1
#
_entry.id   AF-B8IMP1-F1
#
_cell.length_a   1.000
_cell.length_b   1.000
_cell.length_c   1.000
_cell.angle_alpha   90.00
_cell.angle_beta   90.00
_cell.angle_gamma   90.00
#
_symmetry.space_group_name_H-M   'P 1'
#
loop_
_entity.id
_entity.type
_entity.pdbx_description
1 polymer ?
#
loop_
_entity_poly.entity_id
_entity_poly.type
_entity_poly.pdbx_seq_one_letter_code
_entity_poly.pdbx_strand_id
1 'polypeptide(L)'
;MLSAPGEAMLDVKLFVNRFHGPFPDLYERWWDGEEWIWVNHGRPGVTLVGGPGAAMMNSKLFVGTANGHLFERFWTGAAWVWVDHGLPPGTRVVTAPGAAMMNSKLFVGTANGHLFERFWTGAAWVWVDHGLPPGTRVVTAPGAAMMNSKLFVGTANGHLFERFWTGAAWVWVDHGLPPGTRVVTAPGAAMMNSKLFVGTANGHLFERFWTGAAWVWVDHGLPPGTRVVTAPGAAMMNSKLFVGTANGHLFERFWTGAAWVWVDHGLPPGTRVVTAPGAAMMNSKLFVSTANDHLFERFWTGAAWAWVDHGTARHDDARHVLGIPGSDPKLTIAIMGDGFAEADLNTYHGVVQNDVLGALGLDQLSGHQADFRIIRIDVVSTESLVTERQYDKKGTEDPSDDSILSEQLRSSRLGVIANGEWSHNWFDIPAFTRTRIEKLRRRFAPDADHIIVVVNSTKNGGLSSVGPGVAFFNRLEESDVIAHELGHNLFELNDEYVNDTRTFSGTSASANTSERPANWANLKWSALVTAGAPLPTDPAALPAGWDPRTSVGAFEGAGGRFSKGLFRPVLQCRMNQNTPPWCPVCARKIADDLGAFK
;
A
#
# COMPACT_ATOMS: atom_id res chain seq x y z
N MET A 1 -15.66 3.92 4.50
CA MET A 1 -15.91 2.50 4.70
C MET A 1 -15.64 1.70 3.45
N LEU A 2 -14.83 0.65 3.61
CA LEU A 2 -14.70 -0.42 2.63
C LEU A 2 -15.87 -1.40 2.78
N SER A 3 -16.33 -1.98 1.67
CA SER A 3 -17.32 -3.05 1.69
C SER A 3 -16.78 -4.32 2.33
N ALA A 4 -17.66 -5.28 2.62
CA ALA A 4 -17.21 -6.66 2.82
C ALA A 4 -16.38 -7.11 1.59
N PRO A 5 -15.28 -7.85 1.79
CA PRO A 5 -14.52 -8.40 0.67
C PRO A 5 -15.38 -9.40 -0.12
N GLY A 6 -15.30 -9.33 -1.45
CA GLY A 6 -15.92 -10.32 -2.33
C GLY A 6 -15.25 -11.68 -2.25
N GLU A 7 -15.77 -12.63 -3.03
CA GLU A 7 -15.12 -13.94 -3.18
C GLU A 7 -13.74 -13.81 -3.83
N ALA A 8 -12.80 -14.67 -3.41
CA ALA A 8 -11.47 -14.72 -3.99
C ALA A 8 -11.55 -15.18 -5.45
N MET A 9 -10.81 -14.52 -6.34
CA MET A 9 -10.58 -15.02 -7.70
C MET A 9 -9.22 -15.68 -7.79
N LEU A 10 -9.17 -16.88 -8.36
CA LEU A 10 -7.92 -17.62 -8.61
C LEU A 10 -7.07 -17.84 -7.34
N ASP A 11 -7.65 -17.71 -6.15
CA ASP A 11 -6.93 -17.73 -4.86
C ASP A 11 -5.78 -16.71 -4.72
N VAL A 12 -5.68 -15.73 -5.62
CA VAL A 12 -4.58 -14.73 -5.64
C VAL A 12 -5.06 -13.28 -5.55
N LYS A 13 -6.38 -13.04 -5.64
CA LYS A 13 -6.95 -11.69 -5.57
C LYS A 13 -8.35 -11.65 -5.02
N LEU A 14 -8.71 -10.51 -4.45
CA LEU A 14 -10.07 -10.18 -4.02
C LEU A 14 -10.43 -8.76 -4.40
N PHE A 15 -11.71 -8.44 -4.24
CA PHE A 15 -12.24 -7.12 -4.54
C PHE A 15 -12.99 -6.52 -3.35
N VAL A 16 -12.86 -5.21 -3.19
CA VAL A 16 -13.63 -4.40 -2.24
C VAL A 16 -14.12 -3.13 -2.94
N ASN A 17 -15.30 -2.65 -2.56
CA ASN A 17 -15.75 -1.31 -2.92
C ASN A 17 -15.32 -0.34 -1.83
N ARG A 18 -14.79 0.82 -2.22
CA ARG A 18 -14.61 1.96 -1.33
C ARG A 18 -15.79 2.91 -1.51
N PHE A 19 -16.45 3.30 -0.42
CA PHE A 19 -17.66 4.14 -0.50
C PHE A 19 -17.43 5.64 -0.28
N HIS A 20 -16.23 6.04 0.14
CA HIS A 20 -15.93 7.44 0.48
C HIS A 20 -14.70 7.96 -0.27
N GLY A 21 -14.60 9.28 -0.34
CA GLY A 21 -13.62 9.99 -1.14
C GLY A 21 -12.15 9.76 -0.76
N PRO A 22 -11.22 10.24 -1.60
CA PRO A 22 -11.50 10.92 -2.88
C PRO A 22 -11.94 9.97 -4.01
N PHE A 23 -11.75 8.65 -3.84
CA PHE A 23 -11.96 7.65 -4.89
C PHE A 23 -12.93 6.53 -4.44
N PRO A 24 -14.26 6.76 -4.52
CA PRO A 24 -15.27 5.76 -4.16
C PRO A 24 -15.45 4.71 -5.28
N ASP A 25 -14.41 3.91 -5.48
CA ASP A 25 -14.22 3.00 -6.61
C ASP A 25 -14.20 1.53 -6.19
N LEU A 26 -14.14 0.64 -7.19
CA LEU A 26 -13.83 -0.77 -7.01
C LEU A 26 -12.31 -0.94 -6.96
N TYR A 27 -11.82 -1.66 -5.95
CA TYR A 27 -10.41 -1.97 -5.78
C TYR A 27 -10.16 -3.47 -5.80
N GLU A 28 -9.09 -3.86 -6.49
CA GLU A 28 -8.52 -5.21 -6.45
C GLU A 28 -7.33 -5.21 -5.50
N ARG A 29 -7.29 -6.19 -4.59
CA ARG A 29 -6.10 -6.54 -3.81
C ARG A 29 -5.53 -7.82 -4.40
N TRP A 30 -4.36 -7.72 -5.04
CA TRP A 30 -3.76 -8.80 -5.83
C TRP A 30 -2.34 -9.11 -5.35
N TRP A 31 -2.02 -10.40 -5.23
CA TRP A 31 -0.66 -10.88 -5.00
C TRP A 31 0.06 -11.07 -6.34
N ASP A 32 1.08 -10.26 -6.59
CA ASP A 32 1.81 -10.27 -7.88
C ASP A 32 2.95 -11.30 -7.94
N GLY A 33 3.11 -12.12 -6.90
CA GLY A 33 4.18 -13.10 -6.76
C GLY A 33 5.22 -12.69 -5.71
N GLU A 34 5.37 -11.39 -5.45
CA GLU A 34 6.35 -10.85 -4.50
C GLU A 34 5.69 -10.05 -3.37
N GLU A 35 4.66 -9.28 -3.70
CA GLU A 35 3.95 -8.45 -2.74
C GLU A 35 2.46 -8.31 -3.08
N TRP A 36 1.71 -7.85 -2.10
CA TRP A 36 0.34 -7.45 -2.31
C TRP A 36 0.28 -6.02 -2.86
N ILE A 37 -0.44 -5.83 -3.97
CA ILE A 37 -0.67 -4.52 -4.58
C ILE A 37 -2.15 -4.17 -4.65
N TRP A 38 -2.44 -2.87 -4.52
CA TRP A 38 -3.76 -2.31 -4.77
C TRP A 38 -3.86 -1.85 -6.23
N VAL A 39 -4.95 -2.22 -6.89
CA VAL A 39 -5.29 -1.74 -8.23
C VAL A 39 -6.66 -1.07 -8.17
N ASN A 40 -6.75 0.16 -8.66
CA ASN A 40 -8.03 0.86 -8.80
C ASN A 40 -8.69 0.52 -10.14
N HIS A 41 -9.89 -0.04 -10.10
CA HIS A 41 -10.67 -0.38 -11.31
C HIS A 41 -11.64 0.74 -11.71
N GLY A 42 -11.64 1.84 -10.96
CA GLY A 42 -12.56 2.95 -11.10
C GLY A 42 -14.00 2.52 -10.78
N ARG A 43 -14.93 3.21 -11.41
CA ARG A 43 -16.37 2.94 -11.37
C ARG A 43 -16.99 3.25 -12.73
N PRO A 44 -18.17 2.67 -13.08
CA PRO A 44 -18.81 2.86 -14.38
C PRO A 44 -19.54 4.23 -14.49
N GLY A 45 -18.97 5.30 -13.95
CA GLY A 45 -19.60 6.63 -13.90
C GLY A 45 -20.72 6.79 -12.86
N VAL A 46 -21.15 5.69 -12.21
CA VAL A 46 -22.16 5.68 -11.14
C VAL A 46 -21.54 5.12 -9.85
N THR A 47 -21.94 5.64 -8.70
CA THR A 47 -21.47 5.17 -7.39
C THR A 47 -21.84 3.70 -7.15
N LEU A 48 -20.88 2.92 -6.69
CA LEU A 48 -21.06 1.51 -6.33
C LEU A 48 -21.76 1.38 -4.97
N VAL A 49 -22.58 0.35 -4.79
CA VAL A 49 -23.25 0.03 -3.51
C VAL A 49 -23.10 -1.43 -3.15
N GLY A 50 -23.02 -1.71 -1.84
CA GLY A 50 -22.83 -3.07 -1.32
C GLY A 50 -21.44 -3.65 -1.62
N GLY A 51 -21.21 -4.90 -1.22
CA GLY A 51 -19.99 -5.62 -1.57
C GLY A 51 -20.01 -6.12 -3.02
N PRO A 52 -18.84 -6.28 -3.65
CA PRO A 52 -18.76 -6.96 -4.93
C PRO A 52 -19.24 -8.41 -4.80
N GLY A 53 -19.99 -8.87 -5.79
CA GLY A 53 -20.45 -10.25 -5.89
C GLY A 53 -19.32 -11.22 -6.25
N ALA A 54 -19.64 -12.51 -6.32
CA ALA A 54 -18.65 -13.53 -6.60
C ALA A 54 -18.06 -13.44 -8.01
N ALA A 55 -16.82 -13.94 -8.13
CA ALA A 55 -16.14 -14.17 -9.38
C ALA A 55 -16.88 -15.22 -10.21
N MET A 56 -17.12 -14.92 -11.47
CA MET A 56 -17.65 -15.88 -12.43
C MET A 56 -16.57 -16.15 -13.48
N MET A 57 -16.34 -17.42 -13.81
CA MET A 57 -15.30 -17.85 -14.75
C MET A 57 -13.89 -17.28 -14.44
N ASN A 58 -13.60 -16.93 -13.18
CA ASN A 58 -12.35 -16.31 -12.74
C ASN A 58 -11.91 -15.05 -13.52
N SER A 59 -12.83 -14.40 -14.24
CA SER A 59 -12.52 -13.29 -15.17
C SER A 59 -13.50 -12.12 -15.09
N LYS A 60 -14.61 -12.27 -14.35
CA LYS A 60 -15.63 -11.24 -14.17
C LYS A 60 -16.15 -11.23 -12.73
N LEU A 61 -16.56 -10.05 -12.27
CA LEU A 61 -17.37 -9.85 -11.07
C LEU A 61 -18.53 -8.92 -11.37
N PHE A 62 -19.51 -8.91 -10.47
CA PHE A 62 -20.69 -8.06 -10.57
C PHE A 62 -20.81 -7.14 -9.37
N VAL A 63 -21.27 -5.91 -9.60
CA VAL A 63 -21.50 -4.89 -8.58
C VAL A 63 -22.87 -4.24 -8.76
N GLY A 64 -23.51 -3.91 -7.64
CA GLY A 64 -24.66 -3.03 -7.63
C GLY A 64 -24.23 -1.57 -7.67
N THR A 65 -25.09 -0.70 -8.19
CA THR A 65 -24.86 0.75 -8.26
C THR A 65 -26.00 1.53 -7.61
N ALA A 66 -25.77 2.80 -7.27
CA ALA A 66 -26.72 3.64 -6.53
C ALA A 66 -28.03 3.92 -7.29
N ASN A 67 -28.02 3.87 -8.62
CA ASN A 67 -29.25 3.93 -9.44
C ASN A 67 -29.95 2.56 -9.53
N GLY A 68 -29.38 1.52 -8.92
CA GLY A 68 -29.90 0.15 -8.83
C GLY A 68 -29.67 -0.70 -10.08
N HIS A 69 -28.77 -0.30 -10.98
CA HIS A 69 -28.29 -1.14 -12.06
C HIS A 69 -27.32 -2.21 -11.53
N LEU A 70 -27.24 -3.32 -12.26
CA LEU A 70 -26.18 -4.31 -12.13
C LEU A 70 -25.09 -4.02 -13.17
N PHE A 71 -23.83 -3.95 -12.74
CA PHE A 71 -22.68 -3.83 -13.65
C PHE A 71 -21.78 -5.05 -13.55
N GLU A 72 -21.21 -5.46 -14.67
CA GLU A 72 -20.12 -6.44 -14.76
C GLU A 72 -18.79 -5.71 -14.95
N ARG A 73 -17.76 -6.16 -14.22
CA ARG A 73 -16.37 -5.81 -14.48
C ARG A 73 -15.65 -7.04 -15.01
N PHE A 74 -15.23 -7.01 -16.27
CA PHE A 74 -14.78 -8.19 -17.03
C PHE A 74 -13.38 -8.01 -17.65
N TRP A 75 -12.57 -9.05 -17.59
CA TRP A 75 -11.28 -9.14 -18.27
C TRP A 75 -11.42 -9.75 -19.66
N THR A 76 -11.16 -8.96 -20.70
CA THR A 76 -11.26 -9.36 -22.11
C THR A 76 -10.10 -10.24 -22.59
N GLY A 77 -9.08 -10.45 -21.76
CA GLY A 77 -7.80 -11.03 -22.16
C GLY A 77 -6.69 -9.99 -22.34
N ALA A 78 -7.05 -8.74 -22.66
CA ALA A 78 -6.10 -7.64 -22.83
C ALA A 78 -6.42 -6.42 -21.97
N ALA A 79 -7.71 -6.15 -21.77
CA ALA A 79 -8.19 -5.01 -21.02
C ALA A 79 -9.40 -5.36 -20.18
N TRP A 80 -9.61 -4.49 -19.22
CA TRP A 80 -10.54 -4.63 -18.14
C TRP A 80 -11.69 -3.65 -18.46
N VAL A 81 -12.90 -4.15 -18.67
CA VAL A 81 -14.04 -3.34 -19.15
C VAL A 81 -15.23 -3.38 -18.19
N TRP A 82 -16.05 -2.33 -18.24
CA TRP A 82 -17.34 -2.24 -17.56
C TRP A 82 -18.46 -2.54 -18.55
N VAL A 83 -19.43 -3.38 -18.15
CA VAL A 83 -20.64 -3.68 -18.93
C VAL A 83 -21.85 -3.39 -18.06
N ASP A 84 -22.78 -2.57 -18.55
CA ASP A 84 -24.06 -2.32 -17.89
C ASP A 84 -25.04 -3.45 -18.22
N HIS A 85 -25.55 -4.14 -17.21
CA HIS A 85 -26.58 -5.17 -17.36
C HIS A 85 -28.00 -4.61 -17.22
N GLY A 86 -28.11 -3.30 -17.02
CA GLY A 86 -29.35 -2.56 -16.84
C GLY A 86 -30.03 -2.83 -15.51
N LEU A 87 -31.29 -2.41 -15.46
CA LEU A 87 -32.23 -2.72 -14.39
C LEU A 87 -32.89 -4.07 -14.64
N PRO A 88 -33.19 -4.85 -13.58
CA PRO A 88 -34.19 -5.90 -13.68
C PRO A 88 -35.56 -5.28 -14.07
N PRO A 89 -36.37 -5.92 -14.93
CA PRO A 89 -37.63 -5.36 -15.41
C PRO A 89 -38.55 -4.85 -14.28
N GLY A 90 -38.92 -3.56 -14.35
CA GLY A 90 -39.88 -2.95 -13.43
C GLY A 90 -39.38 -2.70 -12.00
N THR A 91 -38.10 -2.88 -11.72
CA THR A 91 -37.55 -2.75 -10.36
C THR A 91 -36.07 -2.33 -10.39
N ARG A 92 -35.42 -2.30 -9.24
CA ARG A 92 -34.00 -1.95 -9.10
C ARG A 92 -33.30 -2.90 -8.13
N VAL A 93 -32.02 -3.18 -8.37
CA VAL A 93 -31.18 -4.00 -7.48
C VAL A 93 -30.94 -3.25 -6.17
N VAL A 94 -31.12 -3.92 -5.03
CA VAL A 94 -30.91 -3.33 -3.69
C VAL A 94 -30.06 -4.18 -2.75
N THR A 95 -29.74 -5.42 -3.14
CA THR A 95 -28.81 -6.28 -2.39
C THR A 95 -27.48 -6.37 -3.12
N ALA A 96 -26.43 -6.78 -2.41
CA ALA A 96 -25.23 -7.27 -3.06
C ALA A 96 -25.58 -8.45 -3.99
N PRO A 97 -24.90 -8.60 -5.15
CA PRO A 97 -25.06 -9.77 -5.99
C PRO A 97 -24.62 -11.04 -5.25
N GLY A 98 -25.43 -12.10 -5.32
CA GLY A 98 -25.10 -13.40 -4.75
C GLY A 98 -23.97 -14.09 -5.50
N ALA A 99 -23.54 -15.24 -4.99
CA ALA A 99 -22.49 -16.02 -5.65
C ALA A 99 -22.95 -16.57 -7.02
N ALA A 100 -22.01 -16.73 -7.94
CA ALA A 100 -22.28 -17.31 -9.25
C ALA A 100 -22.72 -18.78 -9.08
N MET A 101 -23.80 -19.16 -9.75
CA MET A 101 -24.28 -20.52 -9.84
C MET A 101 -23.95 -21.06 -11.24
N MET A 102 -23.38 -22.28 -11.31
CA MET A 102 -22.99 -22.95 -12.57
C MET A 102 -22.09 -22.13 -13.51
N ASN A 103 -21.39 -21.09 -13.02
CA ASN A 103 -20.68 -20.12 -13.86
C ASN A 103 -21.53 -19.59 -15.04
N SER A 104 -22.86 -19.56 -14.92
CA SER A 104 -23.76 -19.03 -15.96
C SER A 104 -24.82 -18.07 -15.43
N LYS A 105 -25.05 -18.01 -14.11
CA LYS A 105 -26.08 -17.15 -13.51
C LYS A 105 -25.67 -16.59 -12.15
N LEU A 106 -26.31 -15.51 -11.74
CA LEU A 106 -26.26 -14.96 -10.39
C LEU A 106 -27.63 -14.41 -9.99
N PHE A 107 -27.81 -14.16 -8.70
CA PHE A 107 -29.09 -13.70 -8.16
C PHE A 107 -28.94 -12.40 -7.39
N VAL A 108 -29.99 -11.58 -7.40
CA VAL A 108 -30.10 -10.31 -6.68
C VAL A 108 -31.48 -10.15 -6.06
N GLY A 109 -31.54 -9.56 -4.87
CA GLY A 109 -32.77 -9.02 -4.31
C GLY A 109 -33.04 -7.62 -4.86
N THR A 110 -34.31 -7.32 -5.10
CA THR A 110 -34.75 -6.08 -5.76
C THR A 110 -35.73 -5.28 -4.89
N ALA A 111 -35.91 -3.99 -5.19
CA ALA A 111 -36.65 -3.05 -4.33
C ALA A 111 -38.12 -3.41 -4.10
N ASN A 112 -38.75 -4.08 -5.06
CA ASN A 112 -40.11 -4.62 -4.93
C ASN A 112 -40.15 -5.92 -4.08
N GLY A 113 -39.02 -6.40 -3.58
CA GLY A 113 -38.92 -7.58 -2.74
C GLY A 113 -38.71 -8.91 -3.47
N HIS A 114 -38.63 -8.88 -4.80
CA HIS A 114 -38.45 -10.08 -5.63
C HIS A 114 -37.00 -10.55 -5.64
N LEU A 115 -36.82 -11.84 -5.93
CA LEU A 115 -35.56 -12.41 -6.34
C LEU A 115 -35.46 -12.37 -7.88
N PHE A 116 -34.39 -11.81 -8.42
CA PHE A 116 -34.12 -11.84 -9.86
C PHE A 116 -32.84 -12.62 -10.15
N GLU A 117 -32.85 -13.39 -11.24
CA GLU A 117 -31.69 -14.05 -11.82
C GLU A 117 -31.19 -13.25 -13.02
N ARG A 118 -29.87 -13.05 -13.08
CA ARG A 118 -29.18 -12.64 -14.31
C ARG A 118 -28.52 -13.89 -14.90
N PHE A 119 -28.99 -14.35 -16.06
CA PHE A 119 -28.59 -15.62 -16.67
C PHE A 119 -27.96 -15.43 -18.04
N TRP A 120 -26.84 -16.10 -18.28
CA TRP A 120 -26.23 -16.23 -19.61
C TRP A 120 -26.79 -17.44 -20.34
N THR A 121 -27.54 -17.20 -21.41
CA THR A 121 -28.18 -18.25 -22.23
C THR A 121 -27.21 -19.01 -23.14
N GLY A 122 -25.95 -18.59 -23.21
CA GLY A 122 -24.99 -19.02 -24.23
C GLY A 122 -24.82 -17.99 -25.36
N ALA A 123 -25.83 -17.15 -25.61
CA ALA A 123 -25.79 -16.11 -26.65
C ALA A 123 -26.05 -14.70 -26.10
N ALA A 124 -26.91 -14.58 -25.10
CA ALA A 124 -27.28 -13.30 -24.51
C ALA A 124 -27.54 -13.44 -23.01
N TRP A 125 -27.35 -12.32 -22.31
CA TRP A 125 -27.73 -12.21 -20.92
C TRP A 125 -29.22 -11.86 -20.81
N VAL A 126 -30.02 -12.66 -20.09
CA VAL A 126 -31.45 -12.41 -19.79
C VAL A 126 -31.74 -12.22 -18.30
N TRP A 127 -32.76 -11.41 -17.98
CA TRP A 127 -33.30 -11.27 -16.62
C TRP A 127 -34.47 -12.25 -16.45
N VAL A 128 -34.47 -13.00 -15.35
CA VAL A 128 -35.59 -13.90 -14.98
C VAL A 128 -36.11 -13.47 -13.61
N ASP A 129 -37.39 -13.16 -13.52
CA ASP A 129 -38.06 -12.86 -12.26
C ASP A 129 -38.47 -14.18 -11.59
N HIS A 130 -37.95 -14.44 -10.38
CA HIS A 130 -38.31 -15.61 -9.58
C HIS A 130 -39.49 -15.34 -8.64
N GLY A 131 -40.04 -14.13 -8.70
CA GLY A 131 -41.17 -13.67 -7.92
C GLY A 131 -40.81 -13.41 -6.46
N LEU A 132 -41.86 -13.23 -5.67
CA LEU A 132 -41.82 -13.18 -4.22
C LEU A 132 -41.79 -14.60 -3.63
N PRO A 133 -41.04 -14.82 -2.54
CA PRO A 133 -41.31 -15.95 -1.67
C PRO A 133 -42.74 -15.84 -1.13
N PRO A 134 -43.51 -16.95 -1.04
CA PRO A 134 -44.90 -16.91 -0.59
C PRO A 134 -45.12 -16.12 0.71
N GLY A 135 -45.99 -15.10 0.65
CA GLY A 135 -46.40 -14.30 1.80
C GLY A 135 -45.35 -13.35 2.39
N THR A 136 -44.21 -13.13 1.71
CA THR A 136 -43.13 -12.28 2.22
C THR A 136 -42.30 -11.66 1.08
N ARG A 137 -41.22 -10.97 1.43
CA ARG A 137 -40.27 -10.37 0.47
C ARG A 137 -38.82 -10.67 0.86
N VAL A 138 -37.95 -10.77 -0.14
CA VAL A 138 -36.50 -10.90 0.05
C VAL A 138 -35.94 -9.61 0.65
N VAL A 139 -35.12 -9.72 1.70
CA VAL A 139 -34.48 -8.56 2.36
C VAL A 139 -32.98 -8.73 2.60
N THR A 140 -32.43 -9.93 2.44
CA THR A 140 -30.99 -10.17 2.50
C THR A 140 -30.43 -10.39 1.11
N ALA A 141 -29.11 -10.24 0.96
CA ALA A 141 -28.43 -10.76 -0.22
C ALA A 141 -28.65 -12.29 -0.34
N PRO A 142 -28.74 -12.83 -1.57
CA PRO A 142 -28.77 -14.27 -1.78
C PRO A 142 -27.47 -14.92 -1.30
N GLY A 143 -27.60 -16.04 -0.56
CA GLY A 143 -26.46 -16.84 -0.15
C GLY A 143 -25.79 -17.56 -1.33
N ALA A 144 -24.68 -18.24 -1.05
CA ALA A 144 -23.99 -19.04 -2.07
C ALA A 144 -24.87 -20.19 -2.58
N ALA A 145 -24.73 -20.50 -3.86
CA ALA A 145 -25.41 -21.64 -4.47
C ALA A 145 -24.98 -22.95 -3.80
N MET A 146 -25.95 -23.76 -3.39
CA MET A 146 -25.73 -25.11 -2.88
C MET A 146 -26.10 -26.12 -3.97
N MET A 147 -25.24 -27.13 -4.17
CA MET A 147 -25.42 -28.17 -5.21
C MET A 147 -25.70 -27.61 -6.62
N ASN A 148 -25.28 -26.38 -6.93
CA ASN A 148 -25.60 -25.68 -8.18
C ASN A 148 -27.10 -25.61 -8.55
N SER A 149 -28.01 -25.91 -7.61
CA SER A 149 -29.45 -26.08 -7.90
C SER A 149 -30.35 -25.37 -6.90
N LYS A 150 -29.81 -24.90 -5.78
CA LYS A 150 -30.56 -24.13 -4.79
C LYS A 150 -29.75 -22.97 -4.24
N LEU A 151 -30.46 -21.96 -3.74
CA LEU A 151 -29.89 -20.86 -2.96
C LEU A 151 -30.87 -20.49 -1.86
N PHE A 152 -30.39 -19.74 -0.88
CA PHE A 152 -31.19 -19.32 0.26
C PHE A 152 -31.20 -17.81 0.43
N VAL A 153 -32.30 -17.30 0.96
CA VAL A 153 -32.51 -15.87 1.26
C VAL A 153 -33.22 -15.71 2.60
N GLY A 154 -32.84 -14.68 3.34
CA GLY A 154 -33.62 -14.17 4.46
C GLY A 154 -34.72 -13.23 3.96
N THR A 155 -35.88 -13.31 4.61
CA THR A 155 -37.10 -12.60 4.18
C THR A 155 -37.63 -11.67 5.28
N ALA A 156 -38.49 -10.72 4.92
CA ALA A 156 -38.93 -9.63 5.82
C ALA A 156 -39.67 -10.12 7.08
N ASN A 157 -40.37 -11.25 7.00
CA ASN A 157 -41.01 -11.90 8.15
C ASN A 157 -40.00 -12.68 9.02
N GLY A 158 -38.70 -12.68 8.67
CA GLY A 158 -37.65 -13.33 9.45
C GLY A 158 -37.36 -14.78 9.08
N HIS A 159 -38.08 -15.33 8.09
CA HIS A 159 -37.91 -16.72 7.65
C HIS A 159 -36.70 -16.89 6.74
N LEU A 160 -36.17 -18.11 6.71
CA LEU A 160 -35.25 -18.57 5.68
C LEU A 160 -36.06 -19.22 4.55
N PHE A 161 -35.87 -18.77 3.32
CA PHE A 161 -36.47 -19.38 2.13
C PHE A 161 -35.40 -19.97 1.22
N GLU A 162 -35.67 -21.15 0.68
CA GLU A 162 -34.90 -21.79 -0.38
C GLU A 162 -35.57 -21.52 -1.73
N ARG A 163 -34.78 -21.12 -2.71
CA ARG A 163 -35.15 -21.17 -4.13
C ARG A 163 -34.48 -22.39 -4.74
N PHE A 164 -35.27 -23.41 -5.12
CA PHE A 164 -34.77 -24.71 -5.58
C PHE A 164 -35.20 -25.03 -7.01
N TRP A 165 -34.28 -25.55 -7.81
CA TRP A 165 -34.55 -26.11 -9.13
C TRP A 165 -34.86 -27.61 -9.03
N THR A 166 -36.09 -28.02 -9.34
CA THR A 166 -36.53 -29.42 -9.26
C THR A 166 -36.04 -30.29 -10.41
N GLY A 167 -35.34 -29.72 -11.38
CA GLY A 167 -35.06 -30.34 -12.68
C GLY A 167 -36.02 -29.90 -13.78
N ALA A 168 -37.22 -29.44 -13.41
CA ALA A 168 -38.24 -28.98 -14.36
C ALA A 168 -38.73 -27.56 -14.08
N ALA A 169 -38.80 -27.17 -12.81
CA ALA A 169 -39.28 -25.85 -12.41
C ALA A 169 -38.53 -25.35 -11.18
N TRP A 170 -38.51 -24.03 -11.06
CA TRP A 170 -38.04 -23.37 -9.86
C TRP A 170 -39.19 -23.34 -8.84
N VAL A 171 -39.01 -23.93 -7.64
CA VAL A 171 -39.96 -23.84 -6.49
C VAL A 171 -39.41 -23.11 -5.25
N TRP A 172 -40.29 -22.43 -4.51
CA TRP A 172 -39.97 -21.84 -3.21
C TRP A 172 -40.24 -22.85 -2.10
N VAL A 173 -39.31 -22.99 -1.17
CA VAL A 173 -39.49 -23.80 0.05
C VAL A 173 -39.27 -22.90 1.25
N ASP A 174 -40.26 -22.84 2.15
CA ASP A 174 -40.12 -22.13 3.42
C ASP A 174 -39.45 -23.05 4.45
N HIS A 175 -38.30 -22.63 4.97
CA HIS A 175 -37.57 -23.34 6.02
C HIS A 175 -37.99 -22.90 7.43
N GLY A 176 -38.94 -21.98 7.52
CA GLY A 176 -39.49 -21.42 8.74
C GLY A 176 -38.54 -20.46 9.43
N LEU A 177 -38.90 -20.15 10.67
CA LEU A 177 -38.07 -19.41 11.61
C LEU A 177 -37.07 -20.38 12.28
N PRO A 178 -35.84 -19.92 12.56
CA PRO A 178 -35.02 -20.56 13.58
C PRO A 178 -35.77 -20.51 14.93
N PRO A 179 -35.73 -21.59 15.74
CA PRO A 179 -36.47 -21.65 17.00
C PRO A 179 -36.27 -20.42 17.89
N GLY A 180 -37.37 -19.74 18.24
CA GLY A 180 -37.38 -18.60 19.17
C GLY A 180 -36.76 -17.30 18.65
N THR A 181 -36.45 -17.19 17.35
CA THR A 181 -35.79 -15.99 16.79
C THR A 181 -36.12 -15.81 15.30
N ARG A 182 -35.47 -14.85 14.65
CA ARG A 182 -35.61 -14.58 13.21
C ARG A 182 -34.25 -14.39 12.54
N VAL A 183 -34.15 -14.77 11.27
CA VAL A 183 -32.99 -14.52 10.42
C VAL A 183 -32.84 -13.01 10.18
N VAL A 184 -31.63 -12.47 10.36
CA VAL A 184 -31.33 -11.04 10.13
C VAL A 184 -30.10 -10.79 9.28
N THR A 185 -29.28 -11.80 9.03
CA THR A 185 -28.12 -11.69 8.14
C THR A 185 -28.33 -12.52 6.87
N ALA A 186 -27.56 -12.20 5.82
CA ALA A 186 -27.53 -13.02 4.62
C ALA A 186 -27.04 -14.45 4.97
N PRO A 187 -27.59 -15.50 4.34
CA PRO A 187 -27.08 -16.85 4.51
C PRO A 187 -25.61 -16.93 4.07
N GLY A 188 -24.76 -17.52 4.92
CA GLY A 188 -23.36 -17.74 4.59
C GLY A 188 -23.16 -18.79 3.51
N ALA A 189 -21.90 -19.04 3.13
CA ALA A 189 -21.55 -20.07 2.16
C ALA A 189 -22.01 -21.47 2.61
N ALA A 190 -22.52 -22.26 1.67
CA ALA A 190 -22.92 -23.63 1.92
C ALA A 190 -21.70 -24.49 2.28
N MET A 191 -21.71 -25.15 3.43
CA MET A 191 -20.69 -26.14 3.78
C MET A 191 -21.15 -27.54 3.41
N MET A 192 -20.24 -28.34 2.84
CA MET A 192 -20.49 -29.73 2.45
C MET A 192 -21.72 -29.94 1.55
N ASN A 193 -22.20 -28.88 0.88
CA ASN A 193 -23.47 -28.87 0.15
C ASN A 193 -24.69 -29.34 0.96
N SER A 194 -24.65 -29.34 2.29
CA SER A 194 -25.72 -29.89 3.15
C SER A 194 -26.10 -28.99 4.32
N LYS A 195 -25.34 -27.93 4.57
CA LYS A 195 -25.64 -26.94 5.62
C LYS A 195 -25.28 -25.52 5.22
N LEU A 196 -25.95 -24.57 5.85
CA LEU A 196 -25.68 -23.15 5.79
C LEU A 196 -25.89 -22.53 7.17
N PHE A 197 -25.31 -21.36 7.37
CA PHE A 197 -25.38 -20.64 8.63
C PHE A 197 -25.98 -19.25 8.45
N VAL A 198 -26.71 -18.79 9.46
CA VAL A 198 -27.32 -17.46 9.53
C VAL A 198 -27.14 -16.86 10.91
N GLY A 199 -26.96 -15.55 10.95
CA GLY A 199 -27.07 -14.77 12.18
C GLY A 199 -28.52 -14.38 12.43
N THR A 200 -28.94 -14.44 13.69
CA THR A 200 -30.34 -14.22 14.09
C THR A 200 -30.50 -12.98 14.98
N ALA A 201 -31.73 -12.47 15.12
CA ALA A 201 -32.02 -11.20 15.81
C ALA A 201 -31.60 -11.19 17.29
N ASN A 202 -31.63 -12.35 17.96
CA ASN A 202 -31.14 -12.54 19.32
C ASN A 202 -29.60 -12.63 19.40
N GLY A 203 -28.88 -12.51 18.28
CA GLY A 203 -27.43 -12.50 18.24
C GLY A 203 -26.76 -13.88 18.11
N HIS A 204 -27.54 -14.94 18.02
CA HIS A 204 -27.05 -16.31 17.89
C HIS A 204 -26.59 -16.62 16.46
N LEU A 205 -25.78 -17.66 16.34
CA LEU A 205 -25.51 -18.34 15.08
C LEU A 205 -26.41 -19.57 14.97
N PHE A 206 -27.16 -19.70 13.88
CA PHE A 206 -27.96 -20.88 13.60
C PHE A 206 -27.46 -21.59 12.35
N GLU A 207 -27.41 -22.92 12.42
CA GLU A 207 -27.18 -23.82 11.29
C GLU A 207 -28.53 -24.35 10.79
N ARG A 208 -28.71 -24.33 9.46
CA ARG A 208 -29.75 -25.10 8.79
C ARG A 208 -29.06 -26.28 8.10
N PHE A 209 -29.35 -27.51 8.55
CA PHE A 209 -28.65 -28.73 8.14
C PHE A 209 -29.62 -29.77 7.56
N TRP A 210 -29.21 -30.41 6.47
CA TRP A 210 -29.90 -31.56 5.88
C TRP A 210 -29.37 -32.87 6.47
N THR A 211 -30.21 -33.60 7.21
CA THR A 211 -29.83 -34.87 7.86
C THR A 211 -29.76 -36.06 6.91
N GLY A 212 -30.09 -35.87 5.63
CA GLY A 212 -30.35 -36.95 4.68
C GLY A 212 -31.85 -37.25 4.51
N ALA A 213 -32.67 -36.93 5.51
CA ALA A 213 -34.11 -37.15 5.50
C ALA A 213 -34.93 -35.87 5.70
N ALA A 214 -34.43 -34.95 6.52
CA ALA A 214 -35.14 -33.71 6.83
C ALA A 214 -34.14 -32.58 7.07
N TRP A 215 -34.62 -31.36 6.85
CA TRP A 215 -33.89 -30.18 7.26
C TRP A 215 -34.14 -29.93 8.75
N VAL A 216 -33.08 -29.81 9.56
CA VAL A 216 -33.14 -29.43 10.99
C VAL A 216 -32.43 -28.09 11.30
N TRP A 217 -32.91 -27.38 12.32
CA TRP A 217 -32.25 -26.18 12.85
C TRP A 217 -31.38 -26.59 14.02
N VAL A 218 -30.15 -26.09 14.06
CA VAL A 218 -29.23 -26.25 15.20
C VAL A 218 -28.81 -24.87 15.67
N ASP A 219 -29.02 -24.59 16.96
CA ASP A 219 -28.55 -23.37 17.61
C ASP A 219 -27.09 -23.57 18.04
N HIS A 220 -26.18 -22.76 17.51
CA HIS A 220 -24.76 -22.77 17.89
C HIS A 220 -24.47 -21.84 19.07
N GLY A 221 -25.51 -21.18 19.60
CA GLY A 221 -25.45 -20.25 20.70
C GLY A 221 -24.84 -18.91 20.31
N LEU A 222 -24.52 -18.15 21.37
CA LEU A 222 -23.74 -16.93 21.29
C LEU A 222 -22.24 -17.26 21.29
N PRO A 223 -21.41 -16.51 20.56
CA PRO A 223 -19.99 -16.44 20.86
C PRO A 223 -19.80 -15.92 22.30
N PRO A 224 -18.84 -16.46 23.07
CA PRO A 224 -18.63 -16.07 24.47
C PRO A 224 -18.56 -14.55 24.67
N GLY A 225 -19.43 -14.02 25.54
CA GLY A 225 -19.42 -12.60 25.94
C GLY A 225 -19.88 -11.60 24.88
N THR A 226 -20.43 -12.04 23.74
CA THR A 226 -20.82 -11.14 22.64
C THR A 226 -21.96 -11.72 21.80
N ARG A 227 -22.30 -11.07 20.69
CA ARG A 227 -23.32 -11.52 19.73
C ARG A 227 -22.84 -11.40 18.30
N VAL A 228 -23.32 -12.28 17.43
CA VAL A 228 -23.09 -12.22 15.98
C VAL A 228 -23.79 -11.00 15.41
N VAL A 229 -23.07 -10.20 14.60
CA VAL A 229 -23.63 -9.01 13.93
C VAL A 229 -23.36 -8.96 12.44
N THR A 230 -22.48 -9.80 11.91
CA THR A 230 -22.24 -9.91 10.47
C THR A 230 -22.85 -11.19 9.90
N ALA A 231 -23.01 -11.24 8.58
CA ALA A 231 -23.25 -12.53 7.91
C ALA A 231 -22.08 -13.50 8.19
N PRO A 232 -22.35 -14.81 8.34
CA PRO A 232 -21.31 -15.83 8.37
C PRO A 232 -20.55 -15.86 7.05
N GLY A 233 -19.23 -15.89 7.13
CA GLY A 233 -18.34 -15.85 5.97
C GLY A 233 -17.17 -16.83 6.06
N ALA A 234 -16.41 -16.95 4.97
CA ALA A 234 -15.19 -17.76 4.86
C ALA A 234 -15.32 -19.21 5.37
N ALA A 235 -16.05 -20.07 4.65
CA ALA A 235 -16.05 -21.50 4.97
C ALA A 235 -14.69 -22.13 4.59
N MET A 236 -13.86 -22.48 5.57
CA MET A 236 -12.57 -23.15 5.32
C MET A 236 -12.66 -24.63 5.60
N MET A 237 -12.15 -25.46 4.69
CA MET A 237 -12.01 -26.92 4.85
C MET A 237 -13.32 -27.64 5.29
N ASN A 238 -14.49 -27.04 5.03
CA ASN A 238 -15.80 -27.52 5.47
C ASN A 238 -15.97 -27.75 6.99
N SER A 239 -15.05 -27.26 7.82
CA SER A 239 -15.05 -27.48 9.28
C SER A 239 -15.12 -26.20 10.10
N LYS A 240 -14.97 -25.02 9.48
CA LYS A 240 -15.03 -23.73 10.17
C LYS A 240 -15.61 -22.61 9.32
N LEU A 241 -16.25 -21.67 10.01
CA LEU A 241 -16.67 -20.37 9.48
C LEU A 241 -16.29 -19.26 10.44
N PHE A 242 -16.36 -18.04 9.94
CA PHE A 242 -16.05 -16.85 10.71
C PHE A 242 -17.21 -15.86 10.71
N VAL A 243 -17.32 -15.12 11.81
CA VAL A 243 -18.31 -14.05 12.01
C VAL A 243 -17.65 -12.86 12.70
N GLY A 244 -18.07 -11.65 12.34
CA GLY A 244 -17.84 -10.45 13.14
C GLY A 244 -18.89 -10.33 14.24
N THR A 245 -18.46 -9.89 15.41
CA THR A 245 -19.30 -9.80 16.62
C THR A 245 -19.47 -8.36 17.11
N ALA A 246 -20.47 -8.10 17.96
CA ALA A 246 -20.85 -6.73 18.39
C ALA A 246 -19.74 -5.97 19.13
N ASN A 247 -18.85 -6.69 19.81
CA ASN A 247 -17.64 -6.15 20.44
C ASN A 247 -16.51 -5.86 19.44
N GLY A 248 -16.72 -6.12 18.13
CA GLY A 248 -15.76 -5.83 17.09
C GLY A 248 -14.76 -6.95 16.79
N HIS A 249 -14.84 -8.07 17.49
CA HIS A 249 -13.93 -9.20 17.32
C HIS A 249 -14.29 -10.03 16.08
N LEU A 250 -13.30 -10.81 15.63
CA LEU A 250 -13.51 -11.93 14.71
C LEU A 250 -13.64 -13.22 15.53
N PHE A 251 -14.73 -13.96 15.34
CA PHE A 251 -14.92 -15.28 15.95
C PHE A 251 -14.94 -16.37 14.90
N GLU A 252 -14.25 -17.46 15.17
CA GLU A 252 -14.33 -18.72 14.44
C GLU A 252 -15.31 -19.66 15.14
N ARG A 253 -16.19 -20.29 14.36
CA ARG A 253 -16.95 -21.47 14.78
C ARG A 253 -16.31 -22.68 14.13
N PHE A 254 -15.67 -23.54 14.92
CA PHE A 254 -14.85 -24.66 14.46
C PHE A 254 -15.39 -26.02 14.91
N TRP A 255 -15.40 -26.99 14.01
CA TRP A 255 -15.69 -28.39 14.31
C TRP A 255 -14.40 -29.15 14.64
N THR A 256 -14.24 -29.60 15.89
CA THR A 256 -13.04 -30.31 16.36
C THR A 256 -12.96 -31.77 15.91
N GLY A 257 -13.97 -32.27 15.20
CA GLY A 257 -14.17 -33.70 14.95
C GLY A 257 -15.18 -34.33 15.92
N ALA A 258 -15.36 -33.75 17.11
CA ALA A 258 -16.29 -34.25 18.13
C ALA A 258 -17.33 -33.22 18.57
N ALA A 259 -16.95 -31.94 18.61
CA ALA A 259 -17.83 -30.87 19.05
C ALA A 259 -17.53 -29.58 18.29
N TRP A 260 -18.54 -28.72 18.21
CA TRP A 260 -18.34 -27.38 17.74
C TRP A 260 -17.82 -26.50 18.88
N VAL A 261 -16.68 -25.81 18.69
CA VAL A 261 -16.11 -24.81 19.63
C VAL A 261 -16.07 -23.40 19.05
N TRP A 262 -16.14 -22.38 19.91
CA TRP A 262 -15.93 -20.98 19.55
C TRP A 262 -14.47 -20.63 19.82
N VAL A 263 -13.82 -19.98 18.87
CA VAL A 263 -12.46 -19.45 19.04
C VAL A 263 -12.51 -17.95 18.78
N ASP A 264 -12.04 -17.16 19.74
CA ASP A 264 -11.89 -15.71 19.59
C ASP A 264 -10.55 -15.40 18.93
N HIS A 265 -10.58 -14.74 17.78
CA HIS A 265 -9.38 -14.30 17.06
C HIS A 265 -8.94 -12.89 17.46
N GLY A 266 -9.65 -12.28 18.41
CA GLY A 266 -9.42 -10.95 18.92
C GLY A 266 -9.87 -9.86 17.96
N LEU A 267 -9.45 -8.65 18.28
CA LEU A 267 -9.55 -7.49 17.40
C LEU A 267 -8.39 -7.51 16.38
N PRO A 268 -8.63 -7.08 15.14
CA PRO A 268 -7.54 -6.62 14.29
C PRO A 268 -6.81 -5.45 15.00
N PRO A 269 -5.48 -5.37 14.96
CA PRO A 269 -4.71 -4.35 15.66
C PRO A 269 -5.25 -2.92 15.44
N GLY A 270 -5.53 -2.20 16.53
CA GLY A 270 -5.96 -0.80 16.48
C GLY A 270 -7.38 -0.54 15.95
N THR A 271 -8.18 -1.56 15.66
CA THR A 271 -9.50 -1.39 15.03
C THR A 271 -10.50 -2.50 15.39
N ARG A 272 -11.65 -2.53 14.71
CA ARG A 272 -12.69 -3.55 14.90
C ARG A 272 -13.25 -4.03 13.56
N VAL A 273 -13.66 -5.30 13.50
CA VAL A 273 -14.38 -5.89 12.37
C VAL A 273 -15.76 -5.24 12.25
N VAL A 274 -16.11 -4.79 11.04
CA VAL A 274 -17.43 -4.16 10.76
C VAL A 274 -18.15 -4.77 9.56
N THR A 275 -17.50 -5.69 8.84
CA THR A 275 -18.05 -6.34 7.67
C THR A 275 -18.03 -7.86 7.82
N ALA A 276 -18.85 -8.55 7.02
CA ALA A 276 -18.79 -9.99 6.95
C ALA A 276 -17.40 -10.45 6.46
N PRO A 277 -16.81 -11.50 7.05
CA PRO A 277 -15.59 -12.10 6.54
C PRO A 277 -15.74 -12.53 5.08
N GLY A 278 -14.82 -12.10 4.24
CA GLY A 278 -14.75 -12.50 2.83
C GLY A 278 -14.28 -13.95 2.66
N ALA A 279 -14.32 -14.46 1.43
CA ALA A 279 -13.98 -15.85 1.14
C ALA A 279 -12.56 -16.24 1.58
N ALA A 280 -12.42 -17.51 1.96
CA ALA A 280 -11.13 -18.06 2.32
C ALA A 280 -10.25 -18.23 1.08
N MET A 281 -9.07 -17.60 1.07
CA MET A 281 -8.05 -17.91 0.06
C MET A 281 -7.20 -19.07 0.53
N MET A 282 -6.96 -20.04 -0.36
CA MET A 282 -6.08 -21.19 -0.10
C MET A 282 -6.44 -22.01 1.17
N ASN A 283 -7.67 -21.89 1.68
CA ASN A 283 -8.11 -22.47 2.96
C ASN A 283 -7.26 -22.11 4.20
N SER A 284 -6.42 -21.08 4.13
CA SER A 284 -5.48 -20.70 5.21
C SER A 284 -5.62 -19.25 5.67
N LYS A 285 -6.37 -18.43 4.93
CA LYS A 285 -6.56 -17.01 5.25
C LYS A 285 -7.91 -16.48 4.81
N LEU A 286 -8.39 -15.47 5.52
CA LEU A 286 -9.60 -14.72 5.18
C LEU A 286 -9.32 -13.23 5.31
N PHE A 287 -10.22 -12.43 4.76
CA PHE A 287 -10.13 -10.98 4.79
C PHE A 287 -11.37 -10.36 5.43
N VAL A 288 -11.17 -9.27 6.14
CA VAL A 288 -12.24 -8.47 6.76
C VAL A 288 -11.95 -6.99 6.55
N SER A 289 -12.97 -6.22 6.22
CA SER A 289 -12.89 -4.76 6.28
C SER A 289 -13.26 -4.26 7.67
N THR A 290 -12.52 -3.28 8.15
CA THR A 290 -12.54 -2.80 9.54
C THR A 290 -13.02 -1.35 9.66
N ALA A 291 -13.32 -0.92 10.89
CA ALA A 291 -13.92 0.40 11.17
C ALA A 291 -13.05 1.61 10.77
N ASN A 292 -11.74 1.41 10.64
CA ASN A 292 -10.77 2.42 10.21
C ASN A 292 -10.56 2.42 8.68
N ASP A 293 -11.46 1.81 7.91
CA ASP A 293 -11.39 1.72 6.44
C ASP A 293 -10.20 0.92 5.89
N HIS A 294 -9.62 0.04 6.72
CA HIS A 294 -8.56 -0.86 6.30
C HIS A 294 -9.11 -2.24 5.92
N LEU A 295 -8.34 -2.96 5.12
CA LEU A 295 -8.52 -4.38 4.85
C LEU A 295 -7.51 -5.18 5.67
N PHE A 296 -7.99 -6.08 6.51
CA PHE A 296 -7.14 -6.99 7.30
C PHE A 296 -7.24 -8.41 6.78
N GLU A 297 -6.09 -9.07 6.66
CA GLU A 297 -5.96 -10.51 6.48
C GLU A 297 -5.79 -11.18 7.84
N ARG A 298 -6.54 -12.25 8.06
CA ARG A 298 -6.31 -13.19 9.15
C ARG A 298 -5.77 -14.47 8.54
N PHE A 299 -4.51 -14.81 8.81
CA PHE A 299 -3.86 -15.97 8.20
C PHE A 299 -3.22 -16.92 9.21
N TRP A 300 -3.19 -18.20 8.86
CA TRP A 300 -2.49 -19.24 9.62
C TRP A 300 -1.04 -19.37 9.14
N THR A 301 -0.08 -19.16 10.03
CA THR A 301 1.36 -19.24 9.73
C THR A 301 1.88 -20.68 9.64
N GLY A 302 1.06 -21.67 9.96
CA GLY A 302 1.48 -23.05 10.23
C GLY A 302 1.57 -23.36 11.73
N ALA A 303 1.81 -22.35 12.56
CA ALA A 303 1.93 -22.51 14.02
C ALA A 303 0.94 -21.64 14.81
N ALA A 304 0.63 -20.45 14.31
CA ALA A 304 -0.27 -19.51 14.95
C ALA A 304 -1.05 -18.71 13.92
N TRP A 305 -2.17 -18.16 14.37
CA TRP A 305 -2.94 -17.23 13.59
C TRP A 305 -2.31 -15.83 13.73
N ALA A 306 -1.93 -15.16 12.63
CA ALA A 306 -1.48 -13.75 12.60
C ALA A 306 -2.38 -12.78 11.78
N TRP A 307 -2.42 -11.52 12.20
CA TRP A 307 -3.10 -10.43 11.49
C TRP A 307 -2.11 -9.72 10.56
N VAL A 308 -2.54 -9.36 9.36
CA VAL A 308 -1.81 -8.49 8.44
C VAL A 308 -2.72 -7.34 8.04
N ASP A 309 -2.26 -6.12 8.21
CA ASP A 309 -2.92 -4.93 7.70
C ASP A 309 -2.52 -4.71 6.24
N HIS A 310 -3.50 -4.61 5.33
CA HIS A 310 -3.26 -4.26 3.93
C HIS A 310 -3.48 -2.77 3.65
N GLY A 311 -3.71 -1.97 4.68
CA GLY A 311 -3.93 -0.54 4.63
C GLY A 311 -5.31 -0.19 4.07
N THR A 312 -5.45 1.09 3.73
CA THR A 312 -6.63 1.57 3.00
C THR A 312 -6.58 1.08 1.56
N ALA A 313 -7.75 0.95 0.91
CA ALA A 313 -7.82 0.66 -0.52
C ALA A 313 -7.36 1.89 -1.32
N ARG A 314 -6.04 2.07 -1.40
CA ARG A 314 -5.35 3.14 -2.11
C ARG A 314 -4.14 2.55 -2.83
N HIS A 315 -4.06 2.82 -4.13
CA HIS A 315 -2.95 2.40 -4.96
C HIS A 315 -1.86 3.47 -4.96
N ASP A 316 -0.62 3.03 -5.18
CA ASP A 316 0.50 3.92 -5.47
C ASP A 316 0.20 4.68 -6.79
N ASP A 317 0.46 5.99 -6.84
CA ASP A 317 0.27 6.86 -8.02
C ASP A 317 1.55 7.68 -8.27
N ALA A 318 1.66 8.33 -9.43
CA ALA A 318 2.78 9.22 -9.72
C ALA A 318 2.34 10.50 -10.46
N ARG A 319 3.08 11.59 -10.23
CA ARG A 319 2.85 12.90 -10.83
C ARG A 319 4.17 13.55 -11.25
N HIS A 320 4.18 14.10 -12.45
CA HIS A 320 5.23 15.03 -12.84
C HIS A 320 5.03 16.32 -12.04
N VAL A 321 6.05 16.69 -11.25
CA VAL A 321 6.04 17.91 -10.41
C VAL A 321 6.97 18.97 -10.98
N LEU A 322 7.94 18.59 -11.81
CA LEU A 322 8.77 19.50 -12.60
C LEU A 322 9.11 18.86 -13.94
N GLY A 323 9.12 19.66 -15.01
CA GLY A 323 9.34 19.20 -16.37
C GLY A 323 8.12 18.48 -16.98
N ILE A 324 7.89 18.66 -18.27
CA ILE A 324 6.74 18.07 -19.00
C ILE A 324 7.16 16.71 -19.60
N PRO A 325 6.29 15.67 -19.58
CA PRO A 325 6.55 14.44 -20.33
C PRO A 325 6.85 14.72 -21.82
N GLY A 326 7.91 14.10 -22.35
CA GLY A 326 8.32 14.27 -23.76
C GLY A 326 9.29 15.43 -24.03
N SER A 327 9.69 16.21 -23.02
CA SER A 327 10.88 17.07 -23.10
C SER A 327 12.18 16.23 -23.15
N ASP A 328 13.32 16.89 -23.43
CA ASP A 328 14.67 16.30 -23.31
C ASP A 328 15.36 16.84 -22.05
N PRO A 329 15.06 16.32 -20.85
CA PRO A 329 15.73 16.76 -19.62
C PRO A 329 17.17 16.24 -19.60
N LYS A 330 18.07 16.97 -18.94
CA LYS A 330 19.43 16.49 -18.66
C LYS A 330 19.42 15.43 -17.56
N LEU A 331 18.57 15.58 -16.55
CA LEU A 331 18.41 14.61 -15.46
C LEU A 331 16.93 14.28 -15.20
N THR A 332 16.64 13.00 -15.01
CA THR A 332 15.33 12.53 -14.54
C THR A 332 15.46 11.97 -13.12
N ILE A 333 14.64 12.49 -12.21
CA ILE A 333 14.66 12.17 -10.79
C ILE A 333 13.30 11.60 -10.37
N ALA A 334 13.32 10.45 -9.69
CA ALA A 334 12.14 9.90 -9.03
C ALA A 334 12.18 10.26 -7.53
N ILE A 335 11.13 10.88 -7.02
CA ILE A 335 10.97 11.13 -5.58
C ILE A 335 9.87 10.23 -5.08
N MET A 336 10.12 9.44 -4.03
CA MET A 336 9.13 8.54 -3.43
C MET A 336 9.13 8.66 -1.91
N GLY A 337 8.02 8.32 -1.27
CA GLY A 337 7.90 8.33 0.19
C GLY A 337 8.07 6.95 0.83
N ASP A 338 8.47 6.89 2.09
CA ASP A 338 8.24 5.74 2.97
C ASP A 338 7.64 6.17 4.31
N GLY A 339 6.72 5.37 4.85
CA GLY A 339 6.05 5.65 6.13
C GLY A 339 4.96 6.71 6.05
N PHE A 340 4.55 7.14 4.86
CA PHE A 340 3.40 8.05 4.69
C PHE A 340 2.13 7.22 4.47
N ALA A 341 1.23 7.21 5.46
CA ALA A 341 -0.10 6.63 5.27
C ALA A 341 -0.94 7.49 4.31
N GLU A 342 -2.11 6.99 3.87
CA GLU A 342 -2.98 7.77 2.99
C GLU A 342 -3.33 9.16 3.59
N ALA A 343 -3.47 9.25 4.90
CA ALA A 343 -3.75 10.51 5.60
C ALA A 343 -2.55 11.50 5.57
N ASP A 344 -1.33 11.00 5.41
CA ASP A 344 -0.10 11.80 5.43
C ASP A 344 0.33 12.26 4.03
N LEU A 345 -0.37 11.85 2.97
CA LEU A 345 0.05 12.17 1.59
C LEU A 345 0.14 13.67 1.33
N ASN A 346 -0.73 14.49 1.93
CA ASN A 346 -0.61 15.94 1.81
C ASN A 346 0.67 16.47 2.49
N THR A 347 1.07 15.88 3.62
CA THR A 347 2.34 16.19 4.29
C THR A 347 3.51 15.80 3.40
N TYR A 348 3.49 14.59 2.83
CA TYR A 348 4.49 14.14 1.85
C TYR A 348 4.59 15.11 0.66
N HIS A 349 3.46 15.53 0.09
CA HIS A 349 3.43 16.49 -1.02
C HIS A 349 4.05 17.83 -0.62
N GLY A 350 3.78 18.30 0.59
CA GLY A 350 4.37 19.50 1.16
C GLY A 350 5.90 19.39 1.28
N VAL A 351 6.41 18.27 1.82
CA VAL A 351 7.86 18.04 1.95
C VAL A 351 8.55 18.00 0.59
N VAL A 352 7.95 17.31 -0.39
CA VAL A 352 8.48 17.30 -1.75
C VAL A 352 8.52 18.71 -2.33
N GLN A 353 7.43 19.48 -2.18
CA GLN A 353 7.32 20.81 -2.78
C GLN A 353 8.21 21.86 -2.12
N ASN A 354 8.29 21.85 -0.79
CA ASN A 354 8.96 22.90 -0.02
C ASN A 354 10.44 22.58 0.17
N ASP A 355 10.76 21.31 0.43
CA ASP A 355 12.10 20.94 0.89
C ASP A 355 12.93 20.31 -0.25
N VAL A 356 12.39 19.31 -0.94
CA VAL A 356 13.15 18.65 -2.03
C VAL A 356 13.24 19.53 -3.28
N LEU A 357 12.11 20.08 -3.74
CA LEU A 357 12.12 21.03 -4.84
C LEU A 357 12.73 22.38 -4.43
N GLY A 358 12.64 22.74 -3.14
CA GLY A 358 13.36 23.88 -2.57
C GLY A 358 14.88 23.73 -2.75
N ALA A 359 15.44 22.59 -2.37
CA ALA A 359 16.84 22.25 -2.55
C ALA A 359 17.29 22.32 -4.03
N LEU A 360 16.47 21.83 -4.95
CA LEU A 360 16.72 21.90 -6.40
C LEU A 360 16.54 23.32 -6.99
N GLY A 361 16.10 24.28 -6.18
CA GLY A 361 16.05 25.71 -6.50
C GLY A 361 17.18 26.53 -5.89
N LEU A 362 18.08 25.93 -5.09
CA LEU A 362 19.17 26.63 -4.42
C LEU A 362 20.40 26.83 -5.31
N ASP A 363 21.10 27.93 -5.07
CA ASP A 363 22.42 28.26 -5.61
C ASP A 363 22.59 28.00 -7.12
N GLN A 364 23.57 27.17 -7.50
CA GLN A 364 23.88 26.82 -8.89
C GLN A 364 22.81 25.96 -9.57
N LEU A 365 21.81 25.45 -8.84
CA LEU A 365 20.65 24.77 -9.43
C LEU A 365 19.52 25.75 -9.74
N SER A 366 19.57 26.96 -9.16
CA SER A 366 18.66 28.04 -9.54
C SER A 366 18.83 28.40 -11.01
N GLY A 367 17.74 28.31 -11.79
CA GLY A 367 17.75 28.55 -13.23
C GLY A 367 17.85 27.29 -14.10
N HIS A 368 18.13 26.12 -13.52
CA HIS A 368 18.22 24.84 -14.24
C HIS A 368 16.93 24.00 -14.19
N GLN A 369 15.80 24.58 -13.80
CA GLN A 369 14.53 23.86 -13.68
C GLN A 369 14.06 23.24 -15.01
N ALA A 370 14.48 23.80 -16.14
CA ALA A 370 14.20 23.26 -17.47
C ALA A 370 15.03 22.00 -17.80
N ASP A 371 16.17 21.82 -17.12
CA ASP A 371 17.07 20.68 -17.31
C ASP A 371 16.65 19.45 -16.50
N PHE A 372 15.66 19.60 -15.62
CA PHE A 372 15.17 18.52 -14.75
C PHE A 372 13.80 18.00 -15.18
N ARG A 373 13.63 16.68 -15.05
CA ARG A 373 12.33 16.02 -14.96
C ARG A 373 12.19 15.37 -13.60
N ILE A 374 11.16 15.74 -12.86
CA ILE A 374 10.94 15.23 -11.51
C ILE A 374 9.57 14.58 -11.42
N ILE A 375 9.58 13.30 -11.08
CA ILE A 375 8.39 12.46 -10.93
C ILE A 375 8.24 12.13 -9.45
N ARG A 376 7.20 12.67 -8.82
CA ARG A 376 6.82 12.29 -7.46
C ARG A 376 5.95 11.04 -7.51
N ILE A 377 6.29 10.04 -6.71
CA ILE A 377 5.59 8.77 -6.59
C ILE A 377 4.96 8.73 -5.18
N ASP A 378 3.63 8.75 -5.16
CA ASP A 378 2.82 8.69 -3.95
C ASP A 378 2.74 7.23 -3.48
N VAL A 379 3.77 6.82 -2.74
CA VAL A 379 3.91 5.47 -2.19
C VAL A 379 3.15 5.38 -0.87
N VAL A 380 2.11 4.53 -0.82
CA VAL A 380 1.18 4.52 0.33
C VAL A 380 1.56 3.43 1.33
N SER A 381 1.92 3.84 2.54
CA SER A 381 2.20 2.94 3.66
C SER A 381 0.92 2.57 4.43
N THR A 382 0.93 1.42 5.11
CA THR A 382 -0.25 0.95 5.86
C THR A 382 -0.50 1.77 7.12
N GLU A 383 0.55 2.35 7.68
CA GLU A 383 0.48 3.25 8.82
C GLU A 383 1.47 4.41 8.68
N SER A 384 1.25 5.44 9.48
CA SER A 384 2.12 6.61 9.57
C SER A 384 3.42 6.27 10.30
N LEU A 385 4.49 6.90 9.84
CA LEU A 385 5.88 6.71 10.26
C LEU A 385 6.51 5.41 9.78
N VAL A 386 7.83 5.45 9.63
CA VAL A 386 8.67 4.26 9.49
C VAL A 386 9.04 3.67 10.84
N THR A 387 9.68 2.50 10.84
CA THR A 387 10.27 1.95 12.07
C THR A 387 11.39 2.89 12.52
N GLU A 388 11.39 3.24 13.80
CA GLU A 388 12.45 4.06 14.40
C GLU A 388 13.27 3.24 15.38
N ARG A 389 14.59 3.29 15.22
CA ARG A 389 15.55 2.56 16.06
C ARG A 389 16.45 3.53 16.81
N GLN A 390 16.88 3.15 18.00
CA GLN A 390 17.90 3.86 18.76
C GLN A 390 19.02 2.91 19.16
N TYR A 391 20.26 3.34 18.96
CA TYR A 391 21.46 2.62 19.38
C TYR A 391 21.97 3.15 20.73
N ASP A 392 22.52 2.26 21.54
CA ASP A 392 23.35 2.59 22.70
C ASP A 392 24.81 2.66 22.24
N LYS A 393 25.31 3.90 22.11
CA LYS A 393 26.62 4.24 21.53
C LYS A 393 27.83 3.89 22.40
N LYS A 394 27.61 3.44 23.64
CA LYS A 394 28.66 3.19 24.66
C LYS A 394 29.64 4.37 24.90
N GLY A 395 29.26 5.58 24.46
CA GLY A 395 30.09 6.79 24.53
C GLY A 395 31.15 6.92 23.42
N THR A 396 31.10 6.12 22.36
CA THR A 396 32.02 6.21 21.21
C THR A 396 31.27 6.46 19.89
N GLU A 397 32.01 6.75 18.81
CA GLU A 397 31.48 6.84 17.43
C GLU A 397 31.75 5.55 16.63
N ASP A 398 32.18 4.48 17.30
CA ASP A 398 32.45 3.18 16.68
C ASP A 398 31.15 2.36 16.64
N PRO A 399 30.52 2.12 15.48
CA PRO A 399 29.27 1.37 15.43
C PRO A 399 29.45 -0.13 15.74
N SER A 400 30.68 -0.63 15.92
CA SER A 400 30.96 -2.06 16.10
C SER A 400 30.69 -2.60 17.51
N ASP A 401 30.63 -1.74 18.53
CA ASP A 401 30.27 -2.10 19.91
C ASP A 401 28.86 -1.65 20.32
N ASP A 402 28.15 -0.98 19.42
CA ASP A 402 26.80 -0.48 19.63
C ASP A 402 25.76 -1.61 19.71
N SER A 403 24.77 -1.43 20.58
CA SER A 403 23.63 -2.35 20.75
C SER A 403 22.31 -1.61 20.58
N ILE A 404 21.23 -2.28 20.16
CA ILE A 404 19.91 -1.67 20.05
C ILE A 404 19.36 -1.35 21.45
N LEU A 405 19.11 -0.06 21.72
CA LEU A 405 18.50 0.43 22.95
C LEU A 405 16.97 0.34 22.90
N SER A 406 16.38 0.76 21.79
CA SER A 406 14.93 0.69 21.57
C SER A 406 14.58 0.59 20.08
N GLU A 407 13.40 0.06 19.80
CA GLU A 407 12.86 -0.03 18.44
C GLU A 407 11.33 0.12 18.47
N GLN A 408 10.81 1.05 17.69
CA GLN A 408 9.38 1.29 17.49
C GLN A 408 8.97 0.76 16.12
N LEU A 409 8.50 -0.48 16.10
CA LEU A 409 8.14 -1.17 14.86
C LEU A 409 6.94 -0.52 14.16
N ARG A 410 7.08 -0.30 12.86
CA ARG A 410 6.04 0.17 11.95
C ARG A 410 6.11 -0.56 10.61
N SER A 411 4.96 -0.87 10.05
CA SER A 411 4.83 -1.44 8.71
C SER A 411 4.79 -0.33 7.66
N SER A 412 5.95 0.12 7.23
CA SER A 412 6.08 1.06 6.11
C SER A 412 6.21 0.32 4.77
N ARG A 413 5.90 1.00 3.65
CA ARG A 413 5.86 0.37 2.33
C ARG A 413 7.22 -0.12 1.87
N LEU A 414 8.29 0.66 2.05
CA LEU A 414 9.65 0.33 1.66
C LEU A 414 10.43 -0.35 2.80
N GLY A 415 9.96 -0.23 4.03
CA GLY A 415 10.56 -0.85 5.22
C GLY A 415 11.87 -0.19 5.65
N VAL A 416 12.09 1.09 5.31
CA VAL A 416 13.24 1.86 5.81
C VAL A 416 13.16 1.92 7.34
N ILE A 417 14.32 1.85 8.01
CA ILE A 417 14.40 2.03 9.46
C ILE A 417 15.22 3.28 9.71
N ALA A 418 14.62 4.30 10.31
CA ALA A 418 15.32 5.53 10.69
C ALA A 418 16.00 5.31 12.05
N ASN A 419 17.33 5.45 12.10
CA ASN A 419 18.09 5.35 13.34
C ASN A 419 18.57 6.71 13.86
N GLY A 420 18.78 7.68 12.96
CA GLY A 420 19.10 9.05 13.31
C GLY A 420 20.54 9.28 13.76
N GLU A 421 21.44 8.31 13.53
CA GLU A 421 22.83 8.38 14.01
C GLU A 421 23.83 8.31 12.85
N TRP A 422 24.75 9.28 12.78
CA TRP A 422 25.75 9.38 11.71
C TRP A 422 26.67 8.15 11.63
N SER A 423 27.10 7.59 12.77
CA SER A 423 27.95 6.38 12.81
C SER A 423 27.27 5.15 12.20
N HIS A 424 25.94 5.14 12.16
CA HIS A 424 25.09 4.13 11.50
C HIS A 424 24.46 4.62 10.19
N ASN A 425 25.02 5.66 9.58
CA ASN A 425 24.56 6.27 8.33
C ASN A 425 23.09 6.71 8.35
N TRP A 426 22.56 7.08 9.52
CA TRP A 426 21.19 7.58 9.75
C TRP A 426 20.04 6.60 9.51
N PHE A 427 20.24 5.58 8.67
CA PHE A 427 19.25 4.60 8.27
C PHE A 427 19.80 3.18 8.25
N ASP A 428 19.01 2.23 8.74
CA ASP A 428 19.19 0.81 8.44
C ASP A 428 18.29 0.45 7.25
N ILE A 429 18.89 -0.04 6.16
CA ILE A 429 18.17 -0.34 4.90
C ILE A 429 18.09 -1.86 4.71
N PRO A 430 16.94 -2.50 4.98
CA PRO A 430 16.76 -3.92 4.71
C PRO A 430 17.00 -4.30 3.25
N ALA A 431 17.47 -5.54 3.02
CA ALA A 431 17.82 -6.01 1.67
C ALA A 431 16.66 -5.90 0.66
N PHE A 432 15.41 -6.11 1.10
CA PHE A 432 14.23 -6.03 0.23
C PHE A 432 13.86 -4.60 -0.18
N THR A 433 14.32 -3.57 0.56
CA THR A 433 13.98 -2.17 0.31
C THR A 433 14.42 -1.73 -1.08
N ARG A 434 15.63 -2.14 -1.51
CA ARG A 434 16.16 -1.82 -2.84
C ARG A 434 15.32 -2.43 -3.97
N THR A 435 14.87 -3.68 -3.81
CA THR A 435 14.00 -4.33 -4.79
C THR A 435 12.66 -3.62 -4.92
N ARG A 436 12.07 -3.16 -3.80
CA ARG A 436 10.81 -2.41 -3.80
C ARG A 436 10.96 -1.04 -4.47
N ILE A 437 12.04 -0.32 -4.18
CA ILE A 437 12.37 0.97 -4.82
C ILE A 437 12.49 0.77 -6.34
N GLU A 438 13.26 -0.22 -6.79
CA GLU A 438 13.47 -0.47 -8.22
C GLU A 438 12.18 -0.87 -8.94
N LYS A 439 11.31 -1.66 -8.28
CA LYS A 439 10.00 -2.03 -8.81
C LYS A 439 9.11 -0.80 -9.02
N LEU A 440 9.07 0.12 -8.06
CA LEU A 440 8.32 1.37 -8.16
C LEU A 440 8.92 2.31 -9.22
N ARG A 441 10.25 2.44 -9.27
CA ARG A 441 10.96 3.22 -10.29
C ARG A 441 10.62 2.73 -11.69
N ARG A 442 10.78 1.44 -11.97
CA ARG A 442 10.43 0.85 -13.29
C ARG A 442 8.98 1.08 -13.67
N ARG A 443 8.07 1.07 -12.69
CA ARG A 443 6.64 1.25 -12.92
C ARG A 443 6.26 2.68 -13.24
N PHE A 444 6.82 3.65 -12.51
CA PHE A 444 6.35 5.04 -12.53
C PHE A 444 7.34 6.04 -13.14
N ALA A 445 8.63 5.73 -13.14
CA ALA A 445 9.71 6.60 -13.59
C ALA A 445 10.88 5.77 -14.18
N PRO A 446 10.66 4.99 -15.26
CA PRO A 446 11.65 4.06 -15.79
C PRO A 446 12.94 4.73 -16.29
N ASP A 447 12.86 6.01 -16.67
CA ASP A 447 14.00 6.82 -17.14
C ASP A 447 14.74 7.53 -16.01
N ALA A 448 14.31 7.37 -14.75
CA ALA A 448 15.00 7.98 -13.62
C ALA A 448 16.23 7.14 -13.21
N ASP A 449 17.39 7.77 -13.21
CA ASP A 449 18.64 7.19 -12.68
C ASP A 449 18.94 7.67 -11.25
N HIS A 450 18.30 8.77 -10.84
CA HIS A 450 18.41 9.36 -9.52
C HIS A 450 17.11 9.18 -8.76
N ILE A 451 17.20 8.69 -7.52
CA ILE A 451 16.05 8.39 -6.68
C ILE A 451 16.23 9.09 -5.34
N ILE A 452 15.17 9.76 -4.89
CA ILE A 452 15.07 10.38 -3.58
C ILE A 452 13.95 9.69 -2.82
N VAL A 453 14.28 9.14 -1.64
CA VAL A 453 13.32 8.55 -0.72
C VAL A 453 13.13 9.50 0.46
N VAL A 454 11.96 10.10 0.56
CA VAL A 454 11.55 10.89 1.72
C VAL A 454 11.00 9.92 2.77
N VAL A 455 11.58 9.93 3.95
CA VAL A 455 11.30 9.02 5.05
C VAL A 455 10.46 9.74 6.10
N ASN A 456 9.25 9.27 6.35
CA ASN A 456 8.40 9.82 7.41
C ASN A 456 8.91 9.35 8.78
N SER A 457 9.82 10.11 9.37
CA SER A 457 10.36 9.90 10.71
C SER A 457 10.37 11.22 11.49
N THR A 458 10.41 11.09 12.81
CA THR A 458 10.67 12.19 13.76
C THR A 458 12.16 12.41 14.01
N LYS A 459 13.04 11.52 13.52
CA LYS A 459 14.50 11.65 13.57
C LYS A 459 15.01 12.55 12.45
N ASN A 460 16.21 13.08 12.65
CA ASN A 460 16.97 13.78 11.63
C ASN A 460 17.95 12.82 10.95
N GLY A 461 18.43 13.18 9.77
CA GLY A 461 19.43 12.46 9.00
C GLY A 461 19.09 12.40 7.51
N GLY A 462 20.15 12.50 6.72
CA GLY A 462 20.16 12.27 5.27
C GLY A 462 21.32 11.35 4.90
N LEU A 463 21.15 10.55 3.87
CA LEU A 463 22.20 9.71 3.31
C LEU A 463 22.04 9.63 1.81
N SER A 464 23.11 9.90 1.08
CA SER A 464 23.10 9.87 -0.37
C SER A 464 24.11 8.90 -0.95
N SER A 465 23.78 8.28 -2.09
CA SER A 465 24.78 7.65 -2.95
C SER A 465 25.64 8.71 -3.63
N VAL A 466 26.91 8.40 -3.89
CA VAL A 466 27.75 9.22 -4.78
C VAL A 466 27.42 8.80 -6.22
N GLY A 467 26.83 9.73 -6.99
CA GLY A 467 26.33 9.48 -8.34
C GLY A 467 24.96 8.80 -8.38
N PRO A 468 24.53 8.34 -9.59
CA PRO A 468 23.24 7.70 -9.81
C PRO A 468 22.95 6.60 -8.78
N GLY A 469 21.75 6.64 -8.22
CA GLY A 469 21.39 5.80 -7.09
C GLY A 469 20.32 6.41 -6.21
N VAL A 470 20.33 6.05 -4.93
CA VAL A 470 19.27 6.39 -3.98
C VAL A 470 19.81 7.28 -2.88
N ALA A 471 19.15 8.42 -2.68
CA ALA A 471 19.28 9.26 -1.50
C ALA A 471 18.07 9.06 -0.57
N PHE A 472 18.30 9.09 0.73
CA PHE A 472 17.29 8.99 1.78
C PHE A 472 17.32 10.25 2.64
N PHE A 473 16.15 10.80 2.95
CA PHE A 473 16.02 11.99 3.79
C PHE A 473 14.88 11.81 4.76
N ASN A 474 15.11 12.09 6.05
CA ASN A 474 13.98 12.24 6.96
C ASN A 474 13.17 13.48 6.58
N ARG A 475 11.85 13.41 6.74
CA ARG A 475 10.92 14.48 6.33
C ARG A 475 11.10 15.82 7.08
N LEU A 476 11.95 15.85 8.09
CA LEU A 476 12.27 17.04 8.88
C LEU A 476 13.55 17.73 8.38
N GLU A 477 14.24 17.14 7.41
CA GLU A 477 15.44 17.74 6.83
C GLU A 477 15.12 19.00 6.04
N GLU A 478 15.91 20.04 6.26
CA GLU A 478 15.78 21.32 5.58
C GLU A 478 16.42 21.26 4.18
N SER A 479 15.97 22.15 3.28
CA SER A 479 16.46 22.25 1.90
C SER A 479 17.99 22.34 1.80
N ASP A 480 18.66 22.95 2.77
CA ASP A 480 20.11 23.12 2.76
C ASP A 480 20.87 21.79 2.92
N VAL A 481 20.38 20.92 3.82
CA VAL A 481 20.93 19.56 4.01
C VAL A 481 20.62 18.71 2.79
N ILE A 482 19.38 18.79 2.28
CA ILE A 482 19.00 18.08 1.07
C ILE A 482 19.91 18.47 -0.10
N ALA A 483 20.17 19.77 -0.29
CA ALA A 483 21.06 20.25 -1.35
C ALA A 483 22.48 19.72 -1.21
N HIS A 484 23.05 19.65 0.00
CA HIS A 484 24.37 19.02 0.24
C HIS A 484 24.41 17.58 -0.29
N GLU A 485 23.43 16.78 0.10
CA GLU A 485 23.32 15.36 -0.28
C GLU A 485 23.02 15.16 -1.78
N LEU A 486 22.30 16.09 -2.40
CA LEU A 486 22.11 16.12 -3.86
C LEU A 486 23.41 16.44 -4.60
N GLY A 487 24.36 17.14 -3.97
CA GLY A 487 25.73 17.30 -4.48
C GLY A 487 26.42 15.95 -4.71
N HIS A 488 26.26 15.02 -3.77
CA HIS A 488 26.72 13.64 -3.94
C HIS A 488 25.92 12.91 -5.02
N ASN A 489 24.59 12.93 -4.93
CA ASN A 489 23.72 12.09 -5.76
C ASN A 489 23.77 12.47 -7.24
N LEU A 490 23.68 13.77 -7.53
CA LEU A 490 23.49 14.27 -8.89
C LEU A 490 24.82 14.57 -9.59
N PHE A 491 25.87 14.93 -8.84
CA PHE A 491 27.09 15.51 -9.40
C PHE A 491 28.40 14.85 -8.91
N GLU A 492 28.30 13.75 -8.15
CA GLU A 492 29.44 12.96 -7.65
C GLU A 492 30.47 13.78 -6.84
N LEU A 493 30.01 14.84 -6.17
CA LEU A 493 30.84 15.62 -5.26
C LEU A 493 31.15 14.79 -4.01
N ASN A 494 32.29 15.02 -3.37
CA ASN A 494 32.68 14.39 -2.11
C ASN A 494 32.55 15.38 -0.95
N ASP A 495 32.48 14.86 0.27
CA ASP A 495 32.52 15.70 1.46
C ASP A 495 33.82 16.49 1.54
N GLU A 496 33.72 17.74 1.99
CA GLU A 496 34.86 18.64 2.19
C GLU A 496 35.15 18.88 3.68
N TYR A 497 34.26 18.48 4.59
CA TYR A 497 34.52 18.59 6.04
C TYR A 497 35.48 17.48 6.54
N VAL A 498 35.91 17.63 7.79
CA VAL A 498 36.84 16.71 8.47
C VAL A 498 36.32 16.43 9.89
N ASN A 499 35.76 15.23 10.09
CA ASN A 499 35.23 14.78 11.39
C ASN A 499 36.04 13.62 12.00
N ASP A 500 37.12 13.17 11.35
CA ASP A 500 38.00 12.11 11.83
C ASP A 500 39.46 12.43 11.46
N THR A 501 40.40 11.72 12.06
CA THR A 501 41.86 11.94 11.98
C THR A 501 42.58 10.97 11.04
N ARG A 502 41.85 10.25 10.18
CA ARG A 502 42.44 9.26 9.27
C ARG A 502 43.29 9.93 8.20
N THR A 503 44.17 9.15 7.58
CA THR A 503 44.99 9.57 6.45
C THR A 503 44.51 8.88 5.18
N PHE A 504 44.25 9.65 4.13
CA PHE A 504 43.90 9.12 2.81
C PHE A 504 45.14 8.66 2.04
N SER A 505 45.09 7.49 1.41
CA SER A 505 46.20 6.92 0.62
C SER A 505 45.79 6.43 -0.77
N GLY A 506 44.55 6.68 -1.20
CA GLY A 506 44.00 6.23 -2.48
C GLY A 506 43.99 7.31 -3.56
N THR A 507 43.12 7.12 -4.54
CA THR A 507 42.77 8.12 -5.56
C THR A 507 41.30 8.49 -5.39
N SER A 508 41.01 9.77 -5.24
CA SER A 508 39.67 10.34 -5.24
C SER A 508 39.10 10.31 -6.67
N ALA A 509 37.83 9.95 -6.81
CA ALA A 509 37.10 10.05 -8.06
C ALA A 509 36.44 11.44 -8.25
N SER A 510 36.10 12.13 -7.17
CA SER A 510 35.28 13.35 -7.21
C SER A 510 36.05 14.58 -7.67
N ALA A 511 35.34 15.51 -8.31
CA ALA A 511 35.94 16.73 -8.87
C ALA A 511 36.43 17.74 -7.80
N ASN A 512 35.81 17.74 -6.62
CA ASN A 512 36.09 18.68 -5.53
C ASN A 512 37.04 18.14 -4.45
N THR A 513 37.62 16.95 -4.63
CA THR A 513 38.68 16.44 -3.75
C THR A 513 39.84 15.87 -4.55
N SER A 514 41.06 16.10 -4.07
CA SER A 514 42.28 15.67 -4.76
C SER A 514 43.27 15.08 -3.78
N GLU A 515 44.07 14.13 -4.23
CA GLU A 515 45.23 13.62 -3.48
C GLU A 515 46.25 14.76 -3.30
N ARG A 516 47.24 14.52 -2.44
CA ARG A 516 48.34 15.48 -2.24
C ARG A 516 49.00 15.86 -3.58
N PRO A 517 48.87 17.11 -4.02
CA PRO A 517 49.48 17.54 -5.28
C PRO A 517 50.99 17.76 -5.09
N ALA A 518 51.80 17.29 -6.05
CA ALA A 518 53.24 17.61 -6.07
C ALA A 518 53.51 19.03 -6.57
N ASN A 519 52.64 19.54 -7.45
CA ASN A 519 52.59 20.91 -7.93
C ASN A 519 51.15 21.23 -8.38
N TRP A 520 50.87 22.49 -8.72
CA TRP A 520 49.53 22.91 -9.13
C TRP A 520 48.98 22.15 -10.34
N ALA A 521 49.81 21.70 -11.29
CA ALA A 521 49.33 20.97 -12.46
C ALA A 521 48.76 19.59 -12.12
N ASN A 522 49.11 19.02 -10.95
CA ASN A 522 48.54 17.77 -10.46
C ASN A 522 47.18 17.94 -9.76
N LEU A 523 46.76 19.18 -9.48
CA LEU A 523 45.50 19.44 -8.80
C LEU A 523 44.34 19.41 -9.80
N LYS A 524 43.26 18.68 -9.48
CA LYS A 524 42.09 18.53 -10.36
C LYS A 524 41.42 19.85 -10.77
N TRP A 525 41.52 20.88 -9.92
CA TRP A 525 40.97 22.22 -10.17
C TRP A 525 42.05 23.28 -10.35
N SER A 526 43.24 22.89 -10.84
CA SER A 526 44.37 23.80 -11.10
C SER A 526 43.99 25.08 -11.86
N ALA A 527 43.11 24.96 -12.86
CA ALA A 527 42.63 26.08 -13.67
C ALA A 527 41.80 27.14 -12.90
N LEU A 528 41.34 26.82 -11.68
CA LEU A 528 40.54 27.73 -10.85
C LEU A 528 41.35 28.32 -9.68
N VAL A 529 42.60 27.91 -9.49
CA VAL A 529 43.43 28.33 -8.36
C VAL A 529 43.65 29.85 -8.38
N THR A 530 43.44 30.48 -7.22
CA THR A 530 43.65 31.92 -7.04
C THR A 530 45.11 32.27 -7.29
N ALA A 531 45.35 33.30 -8.09
CA ALA A 531 46.70 33.76 -8.38
C ALA A 531 47.48 34.07 -7.08
N GLY A 532 48.66 33.48 -6.93
CA GLY A 532 49.50 33.65 -5.74
C GLY A 532 49.14 32.77 -4.54
N ALA A 533 48.21 31.82 -4.67
CA ALA A 533 47.93 30.86 -3.60
C ALA A 533 49.17 30.01 -3.25
N PRO A 534 49.46 29.77 -1.95
CA PRO A 534 50.50 28.84 -1.53
C PRO A 534 50.06 27.38 -1.71
N LEU A 535 51.03 26.47 -1.94
CA LEU A 535 50.80 25.03 -2.07
C LEU A 535 51.62 24.22 -1.04
N PRO A 536 50.99 23.44 -0.15
CA PRO A 536 49.56 23.45 0.15
C PRO A 536 49.09 24.80 0.71
N THR A 537 47.79 25.07 0.65
CA THR A 537 47.22 26.31 1.19
C THR A 537 46.93 26.14 2.67
N ASP A 538 47.66 26.88 3.50
CA ASP A 538 47.49 26.86 4.96
C ASP A 538 46.38 27.83 5.39
N PRO A 539 45.28 27.36 6.02
CA PRO A 539 44.24 28.24 6.53
C PRO A 539 44.73 29.26 7.57
N ALA A 540 45.87 29.03 8.23
CA ALA A 540 46.45 29.95 9.21
C ALA A 540 47.32 31.05 8.58
N ALA A 541 47.64 30.97 7.29
CA ALA A 541 48.58 31.87 6.61
C ALA A 541 48.08 32.29 5.22
N LEU A 542 46.83 32.77 5.14
CA LEU A 542 46.19 33.17 3.89
C LEU A 542 46.72 34.53 3.37
N PRO A 543 46.87 34.71 2.04
CA PRO A 543 47.13 36.01 1.44
C PRO A 543 46.07 37.07 1.79
N ALA A 544 46.44 38.35 1.74
CA ALA A 544 45.50 39.44 1.97
C ALA A 544 44.37 39.44 0.92
N GLY A 545 43.13 39.67 1.38
CA GLY A 545 41.94 39.69 0.52
C GLY A 545 41.36 38.30 0.19
N TRP A 546 41.84 37.25 0.85
CA TRP A 546 41.31 35.89 0.66
C TRP A 546 39.85 35.80 1.09
N ASP A 547 39.01 35.29 0.18
CA ASP A 547 37.61 34.98 0.44
C ASP A 547 37.48 33.47 0.74
N PRO A 548 36.99 33.07 1.92
CA PRO A 548 36.92 31.66 2.32
C PRO A 548 36.01 30.80 1.43
N ARG A 549 35.12 31.41 0.64
CA ARG A 549 34.15 30.76 -0.24
C ARG A 549 34.59 30.74 -1.69
N THR A 550 35.21 31.82 -2.17
CA THR A 550 35.48 32.01 -3.61
C THR A 550 36.96 31.94 -3.97
N SER A 551 37.88 32.18 -3.03
CA SER A 551 39.31 32.02 -3.29
C SER A 551 39.71 30.55 -3.22
N VAL A 552 40.02 29.98 -4.37
CA VAL A 552 40.37 28.56 -4.54
C VAL A 552 41.86 28.34 -4.26
N GLY A 553 42.15 27.32 -3.45
CA GLY A 553 43.49 26.82 -3.13
C GLY A 553 43.52 25.29 -3.05
N ALA A 554 44.44 24.74 -2.26
CA ALA A 554 44.49 23.32 -1.93
C ALA A 554 44.65 23.16 -0.40
N PHE A 555 43.52 23.04 0.30
CA PHE A 555 43.46 22.91 1.75
C PHE A 555 43.49 21.44 2.15
N GLU A 556 44.43 21.03 3.00
CA GLU A 556 44.50 19.64 3.47
C GLU A 556 43.31 19.31 4.40
N GLY A 557 42.80 18.10 4.24
CA GLY A 557 41.63 17.55 4.93
C GLY A 557 40.37 17.58 4.06
N ALA A 558 39.69 16.43 3.91
CA ALA A 558 38.42 16.29 3.20
C ALA A 558 37.82 14.88 3.41
N GLY A 559 36.72 14.58 2.70
CA GLY A 559 36.10 13.27 2.60
C GLY A 559 35.40 12.83 3.88
N GLY A 560 35.07 13.78 4.76
CA GLY A 560 34.43 13.58 6.06
C GLY A 560 35.29 12.90 7.11
N ARG A 561 36.30 12.12 6.72
CA ARG A 561 37.08 11.25 7.61
C ARG A 561 38.58 11.46 7.56
N PHE A 562 39.10 12.24 6.61
CA PHE A 562 40.54 12.35 6.38
C PHE A 562 41.04 13.73 6.74
N SER A 563 41.84 13.82 7.81
CA SER A 563 42.54 15.06 8.17
C SER A 563 43.84 15.25 7.40
N LYS A 564 44.34 14.20 6.74
CA LYS A 564 45.60 14.20 5.97
C LYS A 564 45.46 13.46 4.64
N GLY A 565 46.25 13.86 3.64
CA GLY A 565 46.41 13.14 2.36
C GLY A 565 45.33 13.40 1.30
N LEU A 566 44.21 14.02 1.67
CA LEU A 566 43.16 14.46 0.75
C LEU A 566 42.93 15.96 0.91
N PHE A 567 42.70 16.67 -0.19
CA PHE A 567 42.61 18.13 -0.26
C PHE A 567 41.24 18.58 -0.77
N ARG A 568 40.79 19.74 -0.31
CA ARG A 568 39.57 20.45 -0.73
C ARG A 568 39.89 21.85 -1.31
N PRO A 569 39.01 22.44 -2.12
CA PRO A 569 39.32 23.66 -2.87
C PRO A 569 39.19 24.96 -2.06
N VAL A 570 38.30 25.01 -1.07
CA VAL A 570 37.98 26.22 -0.29
C VAL A 570 37.74 25.90 1.18
N LEU A 571 37.54 26.94 2.01
CA LEU A 571 37.22 26.79 3.43
C LEU A 571 35.71 26.72 3.70
N GLN A 572 34.91 27.33 2.84
CA GLN A 572 33.45 27.35 2.94
C GLN A 572 32.81 26.90 1.63
N CYS A 573 32.05 25.81 1.69
CA CYS A 573 31.37 25.19 0.55
C CYS A 573 30.13 24.46 1.07
N ARG A 574 29.09 24.32 0.26
CA ARG A 574 27.95 23.44 0.57
C ARG A 574 28.39 22.01 0.95
N MET A 575 29.45 21.49 0.32
CA MET A 575 30.01 20.16 0.64
C MET A 575 30.83 20.13 1.94
N ASN A 576 31.04 21.29 2.58
CA ASN A 576 31.75 21.41 3.86
C ASN A 576 30.77 21.77 5.00
N GLN A 577 29.85 22.70 4.75
CA GLN A 577 28.80 23.13 5.66
C GLN A 577 27.49 23.30 4.91
N ASN A 578 26.35 23.21 5.59
CA ASN A 578 25.05 23.18 4.90
C ASN A 578 24.62 24.50 4.26
N THR A 579 24.98 25.66 4.82
CA THR A 579 24.40 26.96 4.41
C THR A 579 25.20 27.78 3.38
N PRO A 580 26.52 27.61 3.18
CA PRO A 580 27.21 28.26 2.08
C PRO A 580 26.80 27.65 0.72
N PRO A 581 26.78 28.44 -0.37
CA PRO A 581 26.65 27.90 -1.72
C PRO A 581 27.76 26.92 -2.09
N TRP A 582 27.56 26.14 -3.17
CA TRP A 582 28.65 25.36 -3.74
C TRP A 582 29.81 26.27 -4.18
N CYS A 583 31.03 25.86 -3.87
CA CYS A 583 32.25 26.59 -4.22
C CYS A 583 32.49 26.61 -5.74
N PRO A 584 33.41 27.45 -6.26
CA PRO A 584 33.68 27.54 -7.69
C PRO A 584 34.01 26.20 -8.38
N VAL A 585 34.67 25.27 -7.67
CA VAL A 585 35.01 23.95 -8.22
C VAL A 585 33.78 23.05 -8.33
N CYS A 586 32.94 23.01 -7.30
CA CYS A 586 31.67 22.29 -7.32
C CYS A 586 30.73 22.90 -8.37
N ALA A 587 30.63 24.23 -8.43
CA ALA A 587 29.84 24.96 -9.40
C ALA A 587 30.22 24.62 -10.85
N ARG A 588 31.52 24.52 -11.15
CA ARG A 588 32.00 24.08 -12.47
C ARG A 588 31.55 22.66 -12.79
N LYS A 589 31.68 21.72 -11.85
CA LYS A 589 31.21 20.33 -12.05
C LYS A 589 29.70 20.27 -12.34
N ILE A 590 28.89 20.99 -11.55
CA ILE A 590 27.43 21.08 -11.75
C ILE A 590 27.12 21.64 -13.15
N ALA A 591 27.80 22.72 -13.54
CA ALA A 591 27.60 23.32 -14.87
C ALA A 591 28.06 22.39 -16.00
N ASP A 592 29.13 21.63 -15.83
CA ASP A 592 29.60 20.66 -16.82
C ASP A 592 28.58 19.52 -16.99
N ASP A 593 28.05 18.98 -15.89
CA ASP A 593 27.06 17.89 -15.92
C ASP A 593 25.72 18.33 -16.51
N LEU A 594 25.31 19.58 -16.27
CA LEU A 594 24.06 20.14 -16.81
C LEU A 594 24.23 20.78 -18.20
N GLY A 595 25.45 21.20 -18.56
CA GLY A 595 25.73 22.06 -19.72
C GLY A 595 26.47 21.41 -20.88
N ALA A 596 27.08 20.23 -20.71
CA ALA A 596 27.92 19.62 -21.75
C ALA A 596 27.16 18.73 -22.76
N PHE A 597 26.08 19.23 -23.35
CA PHE A 597 25.65 18.95 -24.74
C PHE A 597 24.64 20.05 -25.13
N LYS A 598 25.15 21.14 -25.70
CA LYS A 598 24.33 22.10 -26.47
C LYS A 598 24.13 21.59 -27.89
#